data_AF-A0A6P8MDZ5-F1
#
_entry.id   AF-A0A6P8MDZ5-F1
#
_cell.length_a   1.000
_cell.length_b   1.000
_cell.length_c   1.000
_cell.angle_alpha   90.00
_cell.angle_beta   90.00
_cell.angle_gamma   90.00
#
_symmetry.space_group_name_H-M   'P 1'
#
loop_
_entity.id
_entity.type
_entity.pdbx_description
1 polymer ?
#
loop_
_entity_poly.entity_id
_entity_poly.type
_entity_poly.pdbx_seq_one_letter_code
_entity_poly.pdbx_strand_id
1 'polypeptide(L)'
;MACLLLNQENVHIKIPSADTVDGITYYCIEVRIASIKWTVKHRYNDFAELHDKLVSENYVKKDILPPKKLIGNKCEAFVEKRRLNLEIYLNEVYNYLKKAMPRELAVFLDMHIYDIFFLLQSMALEFFTEGNNLLQKSKTYKFNLIQLYAISERLKQPCPPIEVVDRKYDFSHVLDFNSHLTGLIVEGSPEPYRTSNIYSSALSIELSSFKNIEDLTINQYPVDKIYHMGNLRDTVTYLKVNNTKLRTIVELAMCEEVHKNIENANDSHVWFKVTHLDLSDNRIEVIDEAIKLLPQIECLTLNNNLLSEISNVTLLPRLSQLYLASNNFTTLPDDLHTKLGYIVYIDLSQNKLTSLSSFSKLYSLEGLDVSCNRIEKIEEVKNIGHLPCLENLRLTGNPVSTIVDYRVKVLEPFGKRAADICLDNEKPNQKELDTVSVHQALRIAREGKSPTFTASDAPLFSAEIPNICIGSGKL
;
A
#
# COMPACT_ATOMS: atom_id res chain seq x y z
N MET A 1 7.93 12.64 -20.33
CA MET A 1 6.51 12.72 -20.74
C MET A 1 6.37 13.64 -21.96
N ALA A 2 5.25 13.62 -22.69
CA ALA A 2 5.08 14.53 -23.82
C ALA A 2 4.94 15.98 -23.32
N CYS A 3 5.54 16.92 -24.04
CA CYS A 3 5.37 18.35 -23.79
C CYS A 3 5.38 19.09 -25.11
N LEU A 4 4.20 19.43 -25.60
CA LEU A 4 3.98 20.10 -26.87
C LEU A 4 4.71 21.44 -26.91
N LEU A 5 4.64 22.22 -25.83
CA LEU A 5 5.26 23.54 -25.75
C LEU A 5 6.76 23.52 -26.05
N LEU A 6 7.47 22.46 -25.62
CA LEU A 6 8.90 22.30 -25.84
C LEU A 6 9.24 21.55 -27.15
N ASN A 7 8.26 20.89 -27.77
CA ASN A 7 8.48 19.97 -28.88
C ASN A 7 7.55 20.25 -30.08
N GLN A 8 7.12 21.51 -30.29
CA GLN A 8 6.15 21.87 -31.35
C GLN A 8 6.58 21.43 -32.75
N GLU A 9 7.89 21.39 -33.02
CA GLU A 9 8.48 20.95 -34.30
C GLU A 9 8.72 19.43 -34.38
N ASN A 10 8.49 18.70 -33.29
CA ASN A 10 8.68 17.25 -33.20
C ASN A 10 7.37 16.56 -32.79
N VAL A 11 6.32 16.87 -33.54
CA VAL A 11 5.00 16.22 -33.41
C VAL A 11 4.65 15.51 -34.70
N HIS A 12 4.25 14.25 -34.57
CA HIS A 12 3.78 13.43 -35.68
C HIS A 12 2.42 12.84 -35.33
N ILE A 13 1.47 13.01 -36.25
CA ILE A 13 0.13 12.45 -36.13
C ILE A 13 -0.09 11.52 -37.32
N LYS A 14 -0.39 10.26 -37.03
CA LYS A 14 -0.68 9.24 -38.04
C LYS A 14 -1.97 8.52 -37.69
N ILE A 15 -2.64 7.97 -38.68
CA ILE A 15 -3.79 7.09 -38.51
C ILE A 15 -3.40 5.73 -39.10
N PRO A 16 -2.58 4.91 -38.43
CA PRO A 16 -2.01 3.70 -39.00
C PRO A 16 -3.05 2.64 -39.40
N SER A 17 -4.20 2.59 -38.73
CA SER A 17 -5.24 1.57 -38.98
C SER A 17 -6.64 2.10 -38.72
N ALA A 18 -7.64 1.34 -39.19
CA ALA A 18 -9.03 1.50 -38.82
C ALA A 18 -9.60 0.14 -38.43
N ASP A 19 -10.26 0.06 -37.27
CA ASP A 19 -10.86 -1.16 -36.74
C ASP A 19 -12.39 -1.04 -36.80
N THR A 20 -13.09 -2.16 -37.01
CA THR A 20 -14.54 -2.19 -36.91
C THR A 20 -14.96 -3.04 -35.71
N VAL A 21 -15.64 -2.41 -34.74
CA VAL A 21 -16.17 -3.05 -33.53
C VAL A 21 -17.68 -2.83 -33.51
N ASP A 22 -18.46 -3.89 -33.39
CA ASP A 22 -19.94 -3.85 -33.38
C ASP A 22 -20.55 -3.06 -34.55
N GLY A 23 -19.92 -3.17 -35.73
CA GLY A 23 -20.38 -2.50 -36.95
C GLY A 23 -20.09 -0.99 -36.99
N ILE A 24 -19.30 -0.48 -36.04
CA ILE A 24 -18.82 0.90 -35.96
C ILE A 24 -17.33 0.93 -36.30
N THR A 25 -16.95 1.81 -37.23
CA THR A 25 -15.54 1.99 -37.63
C THR A 25 -14.87 3.06 -36.77
N TYR A 26 -13.75 2.68 -36.15
CA TYR A 26 -12.86 3.53 -35.38
C TYR A 26 -11.54 3.69 -36.12
N TYR A 27 -11.08 4.93 -36.26
CA TYR A 27 -9.77 5.27 -36.80
C TYR A 27 -8.79 5.35 -35.63
N CYS A 28 -7.75 4.51 -35.66
CA CYS A 28 -6.72 4.48 -34.65
C CYS A 28 -5.69 5.55 -34.99
N ILE A 29 -5.59 6.59 -34.17
CA ILE A 29 -4.68 7.72 -34.32
C ILE A 29 -3.48 7.48 -33.42
N GLU A 30 -2.28 7.36 -33.99
CA GLU A 30 -1.01 7.42 -33.25
C GLU A 30 -0.56 8.88 -33.18
N VAL A 31 -0.45 9.40 -31.96
CA VAL A 31 0.14 10.72 -31.68
C VAL A 31 1.53 10.50 -31.10
N ARG A 32 2.52 11.21 -31.63
CA ARG A 32 3.90 11.19 -31.13
C ARG A 32 4.39 12.61 -30.91
N ILE A 33 4.91 12.87 -29.72
CA ILE A 33 5.57 14.11 -29.34
C ILE A 33 6.96 13.72 -28.81
N ALA A 34 8.00 14.09 -29.56
CA ALA A 34 9.35 13.60 -29.35
C ALA A 34 9.42 12.06 -29.24
N SER A 35 9.91 11.53 -28.12
CA SER A 35 10.03 10.09 -27.87
C SER A 35 8.76 9.43 -27.34
N ILE A 36 7.77 10.23 -26.91
CA ILE A 36 6.54 9.73 -26.31
C ILE A 36 5.49 9.56 -27.40
N LYS A 37 4.81 8.41 -27.38
CA LYS A 37 3.69 8.12 -28.29
C LYS A 37 2.55 7.45 -27.55
N TRP A 38 1.34 7.65 -28.04
CA TRP A 38 0.13 6.98 -27.60
C TRP A 38 -0.85 6.81 -28.76
N THR A 39 -1.88 6.00 -28.54
CA THR A 39 -2.95 5.82 -29.52
C THR A 39 -4.31 6.22 -28.95
N VAL A 40 -5.09 6.96 -29.73
CA VAL A 40 -6.49 7.31 -29.45
C VAL A 40 -7.38 6.82 -30.59
N LYS A 41 -8.61 6.40 -30.28
CA LYS A 41 -9.57 5.88 -31.27
C LYS A 41 -10.75 6.81 -31.40
N HIS A 42 -11.02 7.27 -32.62
CA HIS A 42 -12.17 8.11 -32.93
C HIS A 42 -12.97 7.57 -34.11
N ARG A 43 -14.28 7.73 -34.06
CA ARG A 43 -15.17 7.47 -35.20
C ARG A 43 -15.24 8.72 -36.06
N TYR A 44 -15.66 8.57 -37.31
CA TYR A 44 -15.80 9.70 -38.22
C TYR A 44 -16.69 10.83 -37.67
N ASN A 45 -17.76 10.50 -36.93
CA ASN A 45 -18.62 11.51 -36.34
C ASN A 45 -17.87 12.39 -35.34
N ASP A 46 -16.93 11.83 -34.58
CA ASP A 46 -16.13 12.56 -33.60
C ASP A 46 -15.21 13.58 -34.31
N PHE A 47 -14.68 13.25 -35.50
CA PHE A 47 -13.95 14.21 -36.35
C PHE A 47 -14.86 15.34 -36.87
N ALA A 48 -16.11 15.02 -37.21
CA ALA A 48 -17.06 16.02 -37.69
C ALA A 48 -17.46 17.00 -36.57
N GLU A 49 -17.73 16.48 -35.37
CA GLU A 49 -18.01 17.30 -34.18
C GLU A 49 -16.84 18.20 -33.80
N LEU A 50 -15.60 17.68 -33.87
CA LEU A 50 -14.41 18.50 -33.70
C LEU A 50 -14.34 19.60 -34.77
N HIS A 51 -14.50 19.24 -36.05
CA HIS A 51 -14.39 20.18 -37.16
C HIS A 51 -15.38 21.32 -37.06
N ASP A 52 -16.64 21.02 -36.72
CA ASP A 52 -17.69 22.04 -36.56
C ASP A 52 -17.30 23.09 -35.51
N LYS A 53 -16.73 22.65 -34.37
CA LYS A 53 -16.22 23.56 -33.33
C LYS A 53 -15.02 24.38 -33.81
N LEU A 54 -14.05 23.74 -34.45
CA LEU A 54 -12.84 24.42 -34.93
C LEU A 54 -13.15 25.44 -36.04
N VAL A 55 -14.16 25.18 -36.86
CA VAL A 55 -14.67 26.14 -37.86
C VAL A 55 -15.33 27.34 -37.16
N SER A 56 -16.17 27.11 -36.16
CA SER A 56 -16.90 28.19 -35.48
C SER A 56 -16.02 29.07 -34.60
N GLU A 57 -15.02 28.47 -33.93
CA GLU A 57 -14.27 29.14 -32.86
C GLU A 57 -12.81 29.45 -33.25
N ASN A 58 -12.23 28.70 -34.20
CA ASN A 58 -10.80 28.81 -34.54
C ASN A 58 -10.54 29.10 -36.03
N TYR A 59 -11.59 29.45 -36.80
CA TYR A 59 -11.50 29.84 -38.21
C TYR A 59 -10.81 28.80 -39.11
N VAL A 60 -10.92 27.52 -38.78
CA VAL A 60 -10.50 26.43 -39.67
C VAL A 60 -11.36 26.44 -40.94
N LYS A 61 -10.75 26.16 -42.10
CA LYS A 61 -11.46 26.13 -43.39
C LYS A 61 -12.58 25.10 -43.38
N LYS A 62 -13.75 25.42 -43.93
CA LYS A 62 -14.94 24.56 -43.86
C LYS A 62 -14.81 23.26 -44.67
N ASP A 63 -14.08 23.31 -45.78
CA ASP A 63 -14.08 22.32 -46.86
C ASP A 63 -12.94 21.27 -46.77
N ILE A 64 -12.11 21.32 -45.73
CA ILE A 64 -10.96 20.40 -45.59
C ILE A 64 -11.32 19.04 -44.96
N LEU A 65 -12.47 18.92 -44.30
CA LEU A 65 -12.91 17.63 -43.73
C LEU A 65 -13.39 16.70 -44.85
N PRO A 66 -12.87 15.45 -44.95
CA PRO A 66 -13.28 14.50 -45.98
C PRO A 66 -14.79 14.20 -45.88
N PRO A 67 -15.55 14.16 -46.98
CA PRO A 67 -17.01 14.11 -46.92
C PRO A 67 -17.57 12.83 -46.31
N LYS A 68 -18.74 12.96 -45.68
CA LYS A 68 -19.55 11.83 -45.23
C LYS A 68 -20.14 11.13 -46.45
N LYS A 69 -20.07 9.80 -46.47
CA LYS A 69 -20.66 8.93 -47.50
C LYS A 69 -21.79 8.15 -46.87
N LEU A 70 -22.97 8.21 -47.50
CA LEU A 70 -24.21 7.61 -46.98
C LEU A 70 -24.36 6.13 -47.35
N ILE A 71 -23.74 5.66 -48.45
CA ILE A 71 -23.87 4.30 -48.98
C ILE A 71 -22.48 3.67 -49.16
N GLY A 72 -22.31 2.39 -48.77
CA GLY A 72 -21.04 1.66 -48.90
C GLY A 72 -19.92 2.20 -48.01
N ASN A 73 -20.27 2.84 -46.90
CA ASN A 73 -19.34 3.45 -45.94
C ASN A 73 -18.53 2.44 -45.11
N LYS A 74 -18.90 1.15 -45.18
CA LYS A 74 -18.21 0.02 -44.54
C LYS A 74 -17.34 -0.79 -45.50
N CYS A 75 -17.31 -0.44 -46.79
CA CYS A 75 -16.42 -1.09 -47.74
C CYS A 75 -14.96 -0.81 -47.36
N GLU A 76 -14.14 -1.86 -47.27
CA GLU A 76 -12.74 -1.79 -46.82
C GLU A 76 -11.93 -0.75 -47.61
N ALA A 77 -12.02 -0.77 -48.94
CA ALA A 77 -11.36 0.22 -49.81
C ALA A 77 -11.80 1.66 -49.51
N PHE A 78 -13.05 1.86 -49.10
CA PHE A 78 -13.55 3.17 -48.72
C PHE A 78 -13.08 3.60 -47.33
N VAL A 79 -13.06 2.68 -46.37
CA VAL A 79 -12.54 2.93 -45.01
C VAL A 79 -11.08 3.32 -45.08
N GLU A 80 -10.26 2.59 -45.86
CA GLU A 80 -8.85 2.91 -46.05
C GLU A 80 -8.62 4.25 -46.75
N LYS A 81 -9.38 4.54 -47.81
CA LYS A 81 -9.33 5.86 -48.47
C LYS A 81 -9.69 6.99 -47.49
N ARG A 82 -10.71 6.78 -46.67
CA ARG A 82 -11.12 7.77 -45.66
C ARG A 82 -10.07 7.92 -44.56
N ARG A 83 -9.45 6.82 -44.10
CA ARG A 83 -8.36 6.84 -43.11
C ARG A 83 -7.21 7.74 -43.58
N LEU A 84 -6.74 7.55 -44.82
CA LEU A 84 -5.70 8.39 -45.42
C LEU A 84 -6.11 9.86 -45.49
N ASN A 85 -7.34 10.14 -45.92
CA ASN A 85 -7.84 11.52 -46.01
C ASN A 85 -8.00 12.18 -44.63
N LEU A 86 -8.42 11.44 -43.61
CA LEU A 86 -8.52 11.94 -42.23
C LEU A 86 -7.13 12.23 -41.64
N GLU A 87 -6.12 11.44 -41.99
CA GLU A 87 -4.72 11.70 -41.60
C GLU A 87 -4.21 13.01 -42.18
N ILE A 88 -4.46 13.25 -43.47
CA ILE A 88 -4.13 14.52 -44.15
C ILE A 88 -4.84 15.68 -43.46
N TYR A 89 -6.15 15.59 -43.27
CA TYR A 89 -6.96 16.59 -42.58
C TYR A 89 -6.41 16.94 -41.20
N LEU A 90 -6.11 15.93 -40.38
CA LEU A 90 -5.68 16.14 -39.00
C LEU A 90 -4.29 16.80 -38.94
N ASN A 91 -3.39 16.45 -39.85
CA ASN A 91 -2.09 17.11 -39.98
C ASN A 91 -2.23 18.57 -40.47
N GLU A 92 -3.14 18.86 -41.40
CA GLU A 92 -3.41 20.25 -41.83
C GLU A 92 -3.96 21.10 -40.68
N VAL A 93 -4.94 20.57 -39.94
CA VAL A 93 -5.53 21.23 -38.76
C VAL A 93 -4.48 21.47 -37.68
N TYR A 94 -3.68 20.46 -37.35
CA TYR A 94 -2.60 20.61 -36.37
C TYR A 94 -1.58 21.67 -36.80
N ASN A 95 -1.10 21.64 -38.04
CA ASN A 95 -0.11 22.61 -38.52
C ASN A 95 -0.63 24.04 -38.52
N TYR A 96 -1.93 24.24 -38.76
CA TYR A 96 -2.58 25.54 -38.66
C TYR A 96 -2.67 26.03 -37.20
N LEU A 97 -2.98 25.14 -36.25
CA LEU A 97 -3.31 25.49 -34.87
C LEU A 97 -2.15 25.31 -33.86
N LYS A 98 -1.03 24.69 -34.24
CA LYS A 98 0.04 24.28 -33.29
C LYS A 98 0.62 25.39 -32.41
N LYS A 99 0.55 26.65 -32.86
CA LYS A 99 1.02 27.82 -32.09
C LYS A 99 0.07 28.25 -30.97
N ALA A 100 -1.23 28.02 -31.16
CA ALA A 100 -2.29 28.38 -30.22
C ALA A 100 -3.32 27.25 -30.21
N MET A 101 -2.91 26.11 -29.68
CA MET A 101 -3.68 24.87 -29.79
C MET A 101 -4.98 24.96 -28.99
N PRO A 102 -6.16 24.80 -29.64
CA PRO A 102 -7.44 24.77 -28.95
C PRO A 102 -7.58 23.55 -28.05
N ARG A 103 -8.33 23.71 -26.96
CA ARG A 103 -8.54 22.63 -25.98
C ARG A 103 -9.30 21.46 -26.60
N GLU A 104 -10.20 21.74 -27.52
CA GLU A 104 -11.02 20.75 -28.25
C GLU A 104 -10.13 19.80 -29.05
N LEU A 105 -9.14 20.34 -29.75
CA LEU A 105 -8.16 19.54 -30.50
C LEU A 105 -7.22 18.78 -29.55
N ALA A 106 -6.78 19.41 -28.47
CA ALA A 106 -5.94 18.75 -27.46
C ALA A 106 -6.68 17.59 -26.78
N VAL A 107 -7.97 17.74 -26.47
CA VAL A 107 -8.82 16.68 -25.93
C VAL A 107 -9.05 15.58 -26.96
N PHE A 108 -9.34 15.94 -28.21
CA PHE A 108 -9.48 14.97 -29.30
C PHE A 108 -8.22 14.11 -29.49
N LEU A 109 -7.03 14.68 -29.30
CA LEU A 109 -5.77 13.96 -29.41
C LEU A 109 -5.31 13.31 -28.09
N ASP A 110 -6.14 13.27 -27.05
CA ASP A 110 -5.78 12.80 -25.70
C ASP A 110 -4.57 13.52 -25.06
N MET A 111 -4.23 14.72 -25.51
CA MET A 111 -3.12 15.49 -24.93
C MET A 111 -3.38 15.87 -23.47
N HIS A 112 -4.63 16.07 -23.06
CA HIS A 112 -5.01 16.25 -21.66
C HIS A 112 -4.69 15.05 -20.74
N ILE A 113 -4.34 13.89 -21.32
CA ILE A 113 -3.95 12.68 -20.60
C ILE A 113 -2.42 12.49 -20.63
N TYR A 114 -1.77 12.77 -21.76
CA TYR A 114 -0.36 12.41 -22.01
C TYR A 114 0.62 13.59 -22.13
N ASP A 115 0.11 14.81 -22.32
CA ASP A 115 0.90 16.02 -22.41
C ASP A 115 0.91 16.78 -21.08
N ILE A 116 2.09 17.15 -20.59
CA ILE A 116 2.25 17.82 -19.30
C ILE A 116 1.39 19.08 -19.20
N PHE A 117 1.37 19.91 -20.24
CA PHE A 117 0.71 21.21 -20.18
C PHE A 117 -0.81 21.07 -20.07
N PHE A 118 -1.42 20.28 -20.96
CA PHE A 118 -2.88 20.08 -20.96
C PHE A 118 -3.37 19.24 -19.79
N LEU A 119 -2.53 18.33 -19.28
CA LEU A 119 -2.81 17.59 -18.06
C LEU A 119 -2.90 18.53 -16.85
N LEU A 120 -1.93 19.42 -16.68
CA LEU A 120 -1.91 20.40 -15.59
C LEU A 120 -3.12 21.35 -15.65
N GLN A 121 -3.48 21.83 -16.84
CA GLN A 121 -4.68 22.64 -17.02
C GLN A 121 -5.95 21.86 -16.61
N SER A 122 -6.02 20.58 -16.96
CA SER A 122 -7.18 19.75 -16.61
C SER A 122 -7.28 19.51 -15.11
N MET A 123 -6.14 19.28 -14.43
CA MET A 123 -6.07 19.19 -12.97
C MET A 123 -6.45 20.50 -12.29
N ALA A 124 -5.93 21.63 -12.77
CA ALA A 124 -6.24 22.94 -12.22
C ALA A 124 -7.74 23.24 -12.32
N LEU A 125 -8.36 22.96 -13.47
CA LEU A 125 -9.81 23.12 -13.66
C LEU A 125 -10.62 22.20 -12.73
N GLU A 126 -10.22 20.94 -12.60
CA GLU A 126 -10.86 19.97 -11.70
C GLU A 126 -10.80 20.47 -10.25
N PHE A 127 -9.64 20.86 -9.77
CA PHE A 127 -9.50 21.32 -8.38
C PHE A 127 -10.16 22.67 -8.13
N PHE A 128 -10.19 23.56 -9.12
CA PHE A 128 -10.96 24.80 -9.03
C PHE A 128 -12.47 24.54 -8.89
N THR A 129 -13.00 23.58 -9.65
CA THR A 129 -14.45 23.32 -9.71
C THR A 129 -14.95 22.36 -8.64
N GLU A 130 -14.17 21.33 -8.32
CA GLU A 130 -14.56 20.21 -7.46
C GLU A 130 -13.66 20.02 -6.24
N GLY A 131 -12.55 20.76 -6.12
CA GLY A 131 -11.53 20.54 -5.07
C GLY A 131 -12.10 20.55 -3.65
N ASN A 132 -13.00 21.49 -3.34
CA ASN A 132 -13.67 21.53 -2.03
C ASN A 132 -14.50 20.27 -1.77
N ASN A 133 -15.23 19.78 -2.77
CA ASN A 133 -16.05 18.57 -2.64
C ASN A 133 -15.18 17.33 -2.49
N LEU A 134 -14.04 17.26 -3.19
CA LEU A 134 -13.07 16.18 -3.07
C LEU A 134 -12.45 16.15 -1.65
N LEU A 135 -11.99 17.31 -1.16
CA LEU A 135 -11.39 17.43 0.19
C LEU A 135 -12.37 17.15 1.33
N GLN A 136 -13.66 17.47 1.14
CA GLN A 136 -14.70 17.10 2.10
C GLN A 136 -14.97 15.59 2.16
N LYS A 137 -14.86 14.89 1.02
CA LYS A 137 -15.04 13.43 0.96
C LYS A 137 -13.86 12.69 1.57
N SER A 138 -12.64 13.14 1.27
CA SER A 138 -11.41 12.53 1.75
C SER A 138 -10.25 13.50 1.64
N LYS A 139 -9.43 13.57 2.69
CA LYS A 139 -8.11 14.24 2.62
C LYS A 139 -6.99 13.33 2.14
N THR A 140 -7.31 12.08 1.81
CA THR A 140 -6.43 11.17 1.08
C THR A 140 -6.75 11.22 -0.40
N TYR A 141 -5.75 11.51 -1.23
CA TYR A 141 -5.91 11.54 -2.68
C TYR A 141 -4.86 10.65 -3.36
N LYS A 142 -5.30 9.88 -4.36
CA LYS A 142 -4.46 9.00 -5.17
C LYS A 142 -4.18 9.67 -6.51
N PHE A 143 -3.01 10.28 -6.63
CA PHE A 143 -2.52 10.76 -7.91
C PHE A 143 -2.03 9.59 -8.75
N ASN A 144 -2.28 9.63 -10.05
CA ASN A 144 -1.49 8.80 -10.95
C ASN A 144 -0.08 9.42 -11.10
N LEU A 145 0.93 8.58 -11.34
CA LEU A 145 2.33 9.03 -11.38
C LEU A 145 2.64 10.06 -12.47
N ILE A 146 1.84 10.07 -13.52
CA ILE A 146 1.94 11.04 -14.59
C ILE A 146 1.53 12.43 -14.12
N GLN A 147 0.50 12.54 -13.29
CA GLN A 147 0.09 13.79 -12.66
C GLN A 147 1.19 14.30 -11.72
N LEU A 148 1.74 13.42 -10.87
CA LEU A 148 2.86 13.78 -9.97
C LEU A 148 4.10 14.21 -10.76
N TYR A 149 4.41 13.52 -11.85
CA TYR A 149 5.50 13.90 -12.75
C TYR A 149 5.23 15.27 -13.40
N ALA A 150 4.01 15.53 -13.88
CA ALA A 150 3.67 16.81 -14.47
C ALA A 150 3.77 17.97 -13.47
N ILE A 151 3.33 17.77 -12.22
CA ILE A 151 3.53 18.71 -11.11
C ILE A 151 5.03 18.96 -10.91
N SER A 152 5.83 17.90 -10.86
CA SER A 152 7.28 17.97 -10.65
C SER A 152 7.99 18.74 -11.77
N GLU A 153 7.62 18.50 -13.03
CA GLU A 153 8.18 19.23 -14.17
C GLU A 153 7.76 20.71 -14.15
N ARG A 154 6.54 21.00 -13.69
CA ARG A 154 6.04 22.36 -13.58
C ARG A 154 6.75 23.18 -12.50
N LEU A 155 7.09 22.55 -11.38
CA LEU A 155 7.83 23.17 -10.26
C LEU A 155 9.28 23.54 -10.64
N LYS A 156 9.88 22.87 -11.63
CA LYS A 156 11.20 23.22 -12.18
C LYS A 156 11.21 24.49 -13.03
N GLN A 157 10.05 24.92 -13.51
CA GLN A 157 9.93 26.07 -14.40
C GLN A 157 9.71 27.35 -13.60
N PRO A 158 10.27 28.50 -14.03
CA PRO A 158 9.89 29.78 -13.47
C PRO A 158 8.38 29.97 -13.61
N CYS A 159 7.76 30.72 -12.69
CA CYS A 159 6.33 31.03 -12.78
C CYS A 159 6.04 31.54 -14.20
N PRO A 160 5.18 30.86 -14.97
CA PRO A 160 4.92 31.24 -16.34
C PRO A 160 4.38 32.66 -16.31
N PRO A 161 4.79 33.49 -17.27
CA PRO A 161 4.19 34.81 -17.42
C PRO A 161 2.71 34.61 -17.70
N ILE A 162 1.88 34.82 -16.68
CA ILE A 162 0.40 34.80 -16.68
C ILE A 162 -0.12 33.91 -17.80
N GLU A 163 -0.20 32.59 -17.53
CA GLU A 163 -0.95 31.71 -18.41
C GLU A 163 -2.32 32.34 -18.67
N VAL A 164 -2.63 32.50 -19.95
CA VAL A 164 -3.47 33.57 -20.48
C VAL A 164 -4.96 33.40 -20.09
N VAL A 165 -5.56 34.51 -19.63
CA VAL A 165 -6.99 34.91 -19.59
C VAL A 165 -7.96 34.25 -18.60
N ASP A 166 -7.87 32.97 -18.25
CA ASP A 166 -8.89 32.32 -17.38
C ASP A 166 -8.30 31.69 -16.11
N ARG A 167 -8.62 32.32 -14.95
CA ARG A 167 -8.09 31.95 -13.62
C ARG A 167 -8.39 30.51 -13.21
N LYS A 168 -9.35 29.83 -13.82
CA LYS A 168 -9.68 28.44 -13.48
C LYS A 168 -8.61 27.41 -13.89
N TYR A 169 -7.70 27.78 -14.79
CA TYR A 169 -6.60 26.92 -15.23
C TYR A 169 -5.28 27.20 -14.50
N ASP A 170 -5.29 28.10 -13.52
CA ASP A 170 -4.09 28.47 -12.78
C ASP A 170 -3.56 27.26 -11.98
N PHE A 171 -2.27 26.98 -12.13
CA PHE A 171 -1.58 25.94 -11.39
C PHE A 171 -1.64 26.14 -9.86
N SER A 172 -1.92 27.37 -9.39
CA SER A 172 -2.16 27.64 -7.98
C SER A 172 -3.25 26.75 -7.36
N HIS A 173 -4.27 26.36 -8.12
CA HIS A 173 -5.33 25.46 -7.62
C HIS A 173 -4.80 24.06 -7.31
N VAL A 174 -3.80 23.59 -8.06
CA VAL A 174 -3.12 22.32 -7.79
C VAL A 174 -2.28 22.42 -6.51
N LEU A 175 -1.52 23.50 -6.36
CA LEU A 175 -0.71 23.72 -5.15
C LEU A 175 -1.57 23.89 -3.89
N ASP A 176 -2.66 24.64 -4.01
CA ASP A 176 -3.63 24.83 -2.93
C ASP A 176 -4.24 23.49 -2.52
N PHE A 177 -4.76 22.72 -3.48
CA PHE A 177 -5.29 21.38 -3.24
C PHE A 177 -4.27 20.46 -2.55
N ASN A 178 -3.05 20.35 -3.09
CA ASN A 178 -1.98 19.52 -2.52
C ASN A 178 -1.64 19.91 -1.07
N SER A 179 -1.73 21.19 -0.74
CA SER A 179 -1.44 21.68 0.61
C SER A 179 -2.49 21.31 1.64
N HIS A 180 -3.73 20.98 1.22
CA HIS A 180 -4.82 20.60 2.11
C HIS A 180 -4.92 19.10 2.39
N LEU A 181 -4.17 18.29 1.65
CA LEU A 181 -4.15 16.83 1.80
C LEU A 181 -3.43 16.42 3.08
N THR A 182 -3.92 15.35 3.70
CA THR A 182 -3.26 14.66 4.82
C THR A 182 -2.85 13.24 4.44
N GLY A 183 -3.41 12.68 3.36
CA GLY A 183 -3.01 11.38 2.85
C GLY A 183 -2.59 11.44 1.38
N LEU A 184 -1.46 10.79 1.07
CA LEU A 184 -0.93 10.71 -0.29
C LEU A 184 -0.63 9.25 -0.66
N ILE A 185 -1.17 8.81 -1.79
CA ILE A 185 -0.87 7.49 -2.37
C ILE A 185 -0.12 7.69 -3.68
N VAL A 186 1.13 7.22 -3.71
CA VAL A 186 1.99 7.13 -4.88
C VAL A 186 1.99 5.69 -5.38
N GLU A 187 1.36 5.45 -6.54
CA GLU A 187 1.20 4.10 -7.07
C GLU A 187 1.85 3.94 -8.45
N GLY A 188 2.81 3.03 -8.51
CA GLY A 188 3.46 2.56 -9.73
C GLY A 188 2.70 1.47 -10.47
N SER A 189 3.15 1.21 -11.69
CA SER A 189 2.64 0.15 -12.55
C SER A 189 3.80 -0.49 -13.33
N PRO A 190 3.85 -1.82 -13.44
CA PRO A 190 4.78 -2.50 -14.35
C PRO A 190 4.38 -2.30 -15.82
N GLU A 191 3.10 -2.07 -16.08
CA GLU A 191 2.54 -1.84 -17.40
C GLU A 191 2.70 -0.38 -17.84
N PRO A 192 2.81 -0.12 -19.15
CA PRO A 192 2.81 1.23 -19.67
C PRO A 192 1.48 1.93 -19.35
N TYR A 193 1.54 3.25 -19.21
CA TYR A 193 0.35 4.03 -18.90
C TYR A 193 -0.61 4.05 -20.09
N ARG A 194 -1.76 3.39 -19.92
CA ARG A 194 -2.82 3.29 -20.92
C ARG A 194 -2.27 2.81 -22.27
N THR A 195 -2.49 3.57 -23.35
CA THR A 195 -2.07 3.21 -24.71
C THR A 195 -0.71 3.81 -25.09
N SER A 196 0.01 4.38 -24.12
CA SER A 196 1.29 5.05 -24.38
C SER A 196 2.50 4.12 -24.24
N ASN A 197 3.68 4.65 -24.53
CA ASN A 197 4.97 4.05 -24.15
C ASN A 197 5.56 4.64 -22.86
N ILE A 198 4.74 5.28 -22.01
CA ILE A 198 5.19 5.88 -20.75
C ILE A 198 5.18 4.81 -19.66
N TYR A 199 6.35 4.51 -19.11
CA TYR A 199 6.48 3.62 -17.95
C TYR A 199 6.64 4.43 -16.68
N SER A 200 5.91 4.05 -15.63
CA SER A 200 5.93 4.78 -14.37
C SER A 200 7.31 4.77 -13.71
N SER A 201 8.06 3.68 -13.85
CA SER A 201 9.42 3.52 -13.34
C SER A 201 10.45 4.46 -13.98
N ALA A 202 10.12 5.07 -15.12
CA ALA A 202 10.99 6.02 -15.82
C ALA A 202 10.76 7.48 -15.38
N LEU A 203 9.70 7.75 -14.62
CA LEU A 203 9.36 9.08 -14.16
C LEU A 203 10.05 9.34 -12.83
N SER A 204 10.64 10.53 -12.66
CA SER A 204 11.14 11.02 -11.37
C SER A 204 10.21 12.11 -10.86
N ILE A 205 9.82 12.04 -9.59
CA ILE A 205 8.84 12.95 -9.00
C ILE A 205 9.40 13.64 -7.77
N GLU A 206 8.95 14.87 -7.53
CA GLU A 206 9.11 15.55 -6.25
C GLU A 206 7.81 15.73 -5.51
N LEU A 207 7.90 15.84 -4.18
CA LEU A 207 6.75 15.93 -3.29
C LEU A 207 6.73 17.22 -2.44
N SER A 208 7.53 18.22 -2.81
CA SER A 208 7.67 19.48 -2.04
C SER A 208 6.35 20.26 -1.90
N SER A 209 5.39 20.09 -2.82
CA SER A 209 4.07 20.74 -2.75
C SER A 209 3.14 20.19 -1.67
N PHE A 210 3.42 19.00 -1.13
CA PHE A 210 2.57 18.34 -0.14
C PHE A 210 3.08 18.67 1.27
N LYS A 211 2.36 19.55 1.97
CA LYS A 211 2.87 20.18 3.20
C LYS A 211 2.39 19.56 4.51
N ASN A 212 1.28 18.83 4.47
CA ASN A 212 0.56 18.38 5.67
C ASN A 212 0.28 16.87 5.65
N ILE A 213 1.09 16.09 4.94
CA ILE A 213 0.87 14.64 4.80
C ILE A 213 1.21 13.94 6.10
N GLU A 214 0.24 13.22 6.64
CA GLU A 214 0.36 12.35 7.80
C GLU A 214 0.42 10.88 7.36
N ASP A 215 -0.35 10.50 6.34
CA ASP A 215 -0.40 9.15 5.76
C ASP A 215 0.26 9.12 4.37
N LEU A 216 1.44 8.51 4.26
CA LEU A 216 2.14 8.34 2.99
C LEU A 216 2.21 6.88 2.59
N THR A 217 1.62 6.53 1.44
CA THR A 217 1.77 5.21 0.81
C THR A 217 2.53 5.30 -0.50
N ILE A 218 3.59 4.52 -0.63
CA ILE A 218 4.37 4.31 -1.86
C ILE A 218 4.24 2.82 -2.23
N ASN A 219 3.55 2.53 -3.33
CA ASN A 219 3.30 1.16 -3.75
C ASN A 219 3.79 0.95 -5.19
N GLN A 220 4.53 -0.14 -5.43
CA GLN A 220 5.02 -0.51 -6.77
C GLN A 220 5.83 0.58 -7.50
N TYR A 221 6.38 1.54 -6.76
CA TYR A 221 7.13 2.65 -7.33
C TYR A 221 8.56 2.70 -6.76
N PRO A 222 9.60 2.79 -7.62
CA PRO A 222 10.99 2.88 -7.18
C PRO A 222 11.24 4.11 -6.30
N VAL A 223 11.64 3.88 -5.05
CA VAL A 223 11.86 4.96 -4.07
C VAL A 223 12.99 5.92 -4.47
N ASP A 224 13.99 5.45 -5.23
CA ASP A 224 15.09 6.27 -5.78
C ASP A 224 14.63 7.25 -6.88
N LYS A 225 13.37 7.16 -7.32
CA LYS A 225 12.76 8.13 -8.24
C LYS A 225 12.01 9.25 -7.52
N ILE A 226 12.05 9.30 -6.19
CA ILE A 226 11.46 10.39 -5.41
C ILE A 226 12.57 11.31 -4.90
N TYR A 227 12.35 12.61 -5.04
CA TYR A 227 13.22 13.63 -4.49
C TYR A 227 12.41 14.76 -3.82
N HIS A 228 13.10 15.61 -3.06
CA HIS A 228 12.53 16.66 -2.21
C HIS A 228 11.44 16.16 -1.24
N MET A 229 11.76 15.15 -0.44
CA MET A 229 10.87 14.64 0.62
C MET A 229 10.88 15.47 1.91
N GLY A 230 11.73 16.49 2.04
CA GLY A 230 12.03 17.18 3.31
C GLY A 230 10.82 17.46 4.21
N ASN A 231 9.79 18.16 3.71
CA ASN A 231 8.59 18.49 4.50
C ASN A 231 7.83 17.26 5.02
N LEU A 232 7.91 16.13 4.29
CA LEU A 232 7.22 14.89 4.64
C LEU A 232 7.88 14.22 5.85
N ARG A 233 9.19 14.36 6.01
CA ARG A 233 9.93 13.78 7.15
C ARG A 233 9.49 14.38 8.49
N ASP A 234 8.98 15.61 8.46
CA ASP A 234 8.50 16.34 9.64
C ASP A 234 7.00 16.15 9.92
N THR A 235 6.25 15.52 9.01
CA THR A 235 4.77 15.47 9.05
C THR A 235 4.22 14.06 9.05
N VAL A 236 4.83 13.14 8.30
CA VAL A 236 4.34 11.77 8.15
C VAL A 236 4.42 11.01 9.46
N THR A 237 3.29 10.41 9.85
CA THR A 237 3.13 9.55 11.04
C THR A 237 2.94 8.09 10.64
N TYR A 238 2.28 7.84 9.52
CA TYR A 238 2.09 6.52 8.93
C TYR A 238 2.78 6.45 7.56
N LEU A 239 3.84 5.63 7.47
CA LEU A 239 4.61 5.42 6.25
C LEU A 239 4.47 3.98 5.78
N LYS A 240 3.93 3.79 4.58
CA LYS A 240 3.79 2.50 3.92
C LYS A 240 4.57 2.46 2.62
N VAL A 241 5.48 1.52 2.47
CA VAL A 241 6.33 1.38 1.28
C VAL A 241 6.38 -0.09 0.87
N ASN A 242 5.57 -0.48 -0.11
CA ASN A 242 5.35 -1.87 -0.47
C ASN A 242 5.62 -2.13 -1.95
N ASN A 243 5.99 -3.36 -2.29
CA ASN A 243 6.22 -3.80 -3.67
C ASN A 243 7.25 -2.96 -4.44
N THR A 244 8.17 -2.28 -3.75
CA THR A 244 9.19 -1.42 -4.38
C THR A 244 10.49 -2.18 -4.66
N LYS A 245 10.55 -3.45 -4.20
CA LYS A 245 11.73 -4.32 -4.24
C LYS A 245 12.87 -3.81 -3.35
N LEU A 246 12.54 -3.03 -2.33
CA LEU A 246 13.47 -2.52 -1.34
C LEU A 246 14.28 -3.66 -0.73
N ARG A 247 15.61 -3.50 -0.64
CA ARG A 247 16.49 -4.49 0.00
C ARG A 247 16.97 -4.05 1.38
N THR A 248 17.02 -2.75 1.60
CA THR A 248 17.58 -2.14 2.80
C THR A 248 16.74 -0.93 3.22
N ILE A 249 16.73 -0.60 4.50
CA ILE A 249 15.95 0.54 5.00
C ILE A 249 16.65 1.85 4.62
N VAL A 250 17.98 1.84 4.48
CA VAL A 250 18.76 2.98 3.99
C VAL A 250 18.33 3.42 2.58
N GLU A 251 17.89 2.49 1.71
CA GLU A 251 17.38 2.81 0.37
C GLU A 251 16.16 3.76 0.40
N LEU A 252 15.33 3.63 1.44
CA LEU A 252 14.16 4.46 1.70
C LEU A 252 14.54 5.73 2.47
N ALA A 253 15.20 5.58 3.62
CA ALA A 253 15.50 6.69 4.53
C ALA A 253 16.38 7.76 3.87
N MET A 254 17.26 7.34 2.96
CA MET A 254 18.17 8.20 2.19
C MET A 254 17.87 8.12 0.69
N CYS A 255 16.60 7.98 0.29
CA CYS A 255 16.22 7.77 -1.11
C CYS A 255 16.69 8.87 -2.09
N GLU A 256 16.88 10.09 -1.58
CA GLU A 256 17.29 11.28 -2.34
C GLU A 256 18.81 11.39 -2.53
N GLU A 257 19.58 10.62 -1.76
CA GLU A 257 21.03 10.71 -1.76
C GLU A 257 21.65 9.82 -2.83
N VAL A 258 22.69 10.33 -3.50
CA VAL A 258 23.47 9.57 -4.49
C VAL A 258 24.22 8.43 -3.82
N HIS A 259 24.79 8.70 -2.65
CA HIS A 259 25.55 7.74 -1.86
C HIS A 259 24.79 7.41 -0.57
N LYS A 260 24.01 6.34 -0.62
CA LYS A 260 23.18 5.86 0.49
C LYS A 260 24.03 5.12 1.52
N ASN A 261 24.73 5.89 2.35
CA ASN A 261 25.51 5.38 3.49
C ASN A 261 25.03 6.09 4.76
N ILE A 262 24.66 5.29 5.76
CA ILE A 262 24.18 5.77 7.05
C ILE A 262 25.18 6.66 7.79
N GLU A 263 26.48 6.51 7.55
CA GLU A 263 27.53 7.36 8.12
C GLU A 263 27.43 8.82 7.66
N ASN A 264 26.81 9.06 6.50
CA ASN A 264 26.59 10.40 5.96
C ASN A 264 25.25 11.01 6.40
N ALA A 265 24.44 10.28 7.15
CA ALA A 265 23.14 10.77 7.58
C ALA A 265 23.28 11.91 8.59
N ASN A 266 22.35 12.85 8.51
CA ASN A 266 22.22 14.00 9.39
C ASN A 266 20.73 14.25 9.69
N ASP A 267 20.42 15.28 10.47
CA ASP A 267 19.06 15.58 10.93
C ASP A 267 18.03 15.72 9.79
N SER A 268 18.44 16.12 8.58
CA SER A 268 17.52 16.22 7.45
C SER A 268 16.98 14.86 6.98
N HIS A 269 17.63 13.75 7.35
CA HIS A 269 17.25 12.38 6.99
C HIS A 269 16.30 11.73 7.99
N VAL A 270 16.08 12.35 9.14
CA VAL A 270 15.31 11.78 10.22
C VAL A 270 13.81 11.97 9.97
N TRP A 271 13.06 10.89 10.07
CA TRP A 271 11.59 10.90 10.06
C TRP A 271 11.10 11.10 11.49
N PHE A 272 10.87 12.36 11.86
CA PHE A 272 10.65 12.76 13.25
C PHE A 272 9.32 12.30 13.85
N LYS A 273 8.34 11.94 13.01
CA LYS A 273 6.97 11.64 13.46
C LYS A 273 6.46 10.24 13.10
N VAL A 274 7.21 9.46 12.32
CA VAL A 274 6.75 8.13 11.89
C VAL A 274 6.64 7.21 13.11
N THR A 275 5.42 6.84 13.46
CA THR A 275 5.09 5.88 14.52
C THR A 275 4.73 4.52 13.95
N HIS A 276 4.20 4.49 12.72
CA HIS A 276 3.82 3.26 12.03
C HIS A 276 4.58 3.16 10.71
N LEU A 277 5.41 2.14 10.60
CA LEU A 277 6.18 1.85 9.39
C LEU A 277 5.79 0.48 8.84
N ASP A 278 5.22 0.46 7.64
CA ASP A 278 4.93 -0.76 6.89
C ASP A 278 5.85 -0.88 5.68
N LEU A 279 6.72 -1.88 5.69
CA LEU A 279 7.66 -2.23 4.63
C LEU A 279 7.35 -3.61 4.03
N SER A 280 6.10 -4.05 4.11
CA SER A 280 5.70 -5.38 3.65
C SER A 280 5.88 -5.53 2.13
N ASP A 281 5.99 -6.79 1.67
CA ASP A 281 6.06 -7.14 0.25
C ASP A 281 7.28 -6.53 -0.47
N ASN A 282 8.43 -6.56 0.20
CA ASN A 282 9.72 -6.13 -0.35
C ASN A 282 10.71 -7.31 -0.39
N ARG A 283 12.00 -7.01 -0.42
CA ARG A 283 13.09 -7.99 -0.46
C ARG A 283 14.11 -7.69 0.62
N ILE A 284 13.65 -7.20 1.77
CA ILE A 284 14.51 -6.82 2.87
C ILE A 284 15.07 -8.09 3.51
N GLU A 285 16.39 -8.17 3.55
CA GLU A 285 17.12 -9.32 4.11
C GLU A 285 17.56 -9.06 5.56
N VAL A 286 17.73 -7.79 5.94
CA VAL A 286 18.16 -7.36 7.27
C VAL A 286 17.53 -6.02 7.65
N ILE A 287 17.22 -5.84 8.93
CA ILE A 287 16.91 -4.52 9.49
C ILE A 287 18.26 -3.83 9.72
N ASP A 288 18.66 -2.94 8.81
CA ASP A 288 19.94 -2.23 8.88
C ASP A 288 19.93 -1.08 9.92
N GLU A 289 21.08 -0.44 10.13
CA GLU A 289 21.20 0.66 11.11
C GLU A 289 20.39 1.90 10.74
N ALA A 290 19.97 2.06 9.48
CA ALA A 290 19.22 3.24 9.05
C ALA A 290 17.83 3.31 9.68
N ILE A 291 17.36 2.22 10.30
CA ILE A 291 16.15 2.22 11.13
C ILE A 291 16.20 3.26 12.27
N LYS A 292 17.41 3.65 12.73
CA LYS A 292 17.59 4.74 13.72
C LYS A 292 17.13 6.11 13.23
N LEU A 293 16.99 6.30 11.91
CA LEU A 293 16.45 7.51 11.31
C LEU A 293 14.93 7.62 11.46
N LEU A 294 14.26 6.61 12.02
CA LEU A 294 12.83 6.62 12.33
C LEU A 294 12.62 6.34 13.84
N PRO A 295 13.11 7.22 14.73
CA PRO A 295 13.26 6.91 16.16
C PRO A 295 11.92 6.80 16.93
N GLN A 296 10.80 7.20 16.33
CA GLN A 296 9.49 7.21 16.97
C GLN A 296 8.64 5.98 16.64
N ILE A 297 9.17 4.99 15.92
CA ILE A 297 8.41 3.79 15.53
C ILE A 297 7.89 3.05 16.77
N GLU A 298 6.58 2.85 16.79
CA GLU A 298 5.84 2.04 17.76
C GLU A 298 5.38 0.73 17.13
N CYS A 299 5.06 0.76 15.83
CA CYS A 299 4.60 -0.37 15.04
C CYS A 299 5.46 -0.54 13.78
N LEU A 300 6.13 -1.69 13.68
CA LEU A 300 6.96 -2.06 12.53
C LEU A 300 6.41 -3.31 11.84
N THR A 301 6.02 -3.17 10.57
CA THR A 301 5.52 -4.25 9.74
C THR A 301 6.51 -4.56 8.62
N LEU A 302 6.98 -5.80 8.60
CA LEU A 302 8.00 -6.33 7.68
C LEU A 302 7.53 -7.68 7.08
N ASN A 303 6.22 -7.85 6.92
CA ASN A 303 5.64 -9.08 6.39
C ASN A 303 6.09 -9.34 4.95
N ASN A 304 6.14 -10.60 4.52
CA ASN A 304 6.50 -10.97 3.15
C ASN A 304 7.84 -10.36 2.69
N ASN A 305 8.88 -10.51 3.51
CA ASN A 305 10.26 -10.12 3.20
C ASN A 305 11.17 -11.36 3.22
N LEU A 306 12.49 -11.16 3.28
CA LEU A 306 13.49 -12.22 3.25
C LEU A 306 14.28 -12.32 4.57
N LEU A 307 13.77 -11.74 5.66
CA LEU A 307 14.46 -11.67 6.95
C LEU A 307 14.67 -13.06 7.53
N SER A 308 15.87 -13.31 8.07
CA SER A 308 16.20 -14.52 8.81
C SER A 308 16.60 -14.27 10.27
N GLU A 309 16.79 -13.00 10.65
CA GLU A 309 17.15 -12.59 12.00
C GLU A 309 16.54 -11.24 12.39
N ILE A 310 16.43 -10.99 13.69
CA ILE A 310 15.99 -9.71 14.25
C ILE A 310 17.24 -8.92 14.67
N SER A 311 17.62 -7.96 13.84
CA SER A 311 18.77 -7.06 13.99
C SER A 311 18.31 -5.63 14.27
N ASN A 312 19.16 -4.82 14.94
CA ASN A 312 19.01 -3.37 15.11
C ASN A 312 17.70 -2.82 15.72
N VAL A 313 16.75 -3.67 16.14
CA VAL A 313 15.51 -3.26 16.81
C VAL A 313 15.75 -2.57 18.16
N THR A 314 16.92 -2.75 18.78
CA THR A 314 17.35 -2.01 19.97
C THR A 314 17.48 -0.51 19.71
N LEU A 315 17.59 -0.09 18.45
CA LEU A 315 17.61 1.32 18.03
C LEU A 315 16.21 1.94 17.98
N LEU A 316 15.15 1.16 18.27
CA LEU A 316 13.77 1.61 18.31
C LEU A 316 13.22 1.59 19.75
N PRO A 317 13.45 2.66 20.53
CA PRO A 317 13.13 2.66 21.97
C PRO A 317 11.64 2.60 22.28
N ARG A 318 10.76 2.82 21.30
CA ARG A 318 9.30 2.83 21.45
C ARG A 318 8.60 1.64 20.80
N LEU A 319 9.35 0.73 20.19
CA LEU A 319 8.76 -0.39 19.46
C LEU A 319 7.96 -1.28 20.40
N SER A 320 6.65 -1.40 20.13
CA SER A 320 5.71 -2.21 20.91
C SER A 320 5.01 -3.27 20.07
N GLN A 321 4.92 -3.09 18.75
CA GLN A 321 4.32 -4.06 17.83
C GLN A 321 5.27 -4.39 16.68
N LEU A 322 5.48 -5.68 16.45
CA LEU A 322 6.39 -6.18 15.42
C LEU A 322 5.73 -7.29 14.59
N TYR A 323 5.55 -7.04 13.30
CA TYR A 323 4.96 -7.99 12.36
C TYR A 323 6.02 -8.47 11.38
N LEU A 324 6.27 -9.78 11.38
CA LEU A 324 7.33 -10.49 10.65
C LEU A 324 6.79 -11.74 9.95
N ALA A 325 5.50 -11.77 9.63
CA ALA A 325 4.85 -12.89 8.97
C ALA A 325 5.50 -13.18 7.61
N SER A 326 5.53 -14.45 7.22
CA SER A 326 6.03 -14.90 5.90
C SER A 326 7.46 -14.43 5.59
N ASN A 327 8.38 -14.69 6.52
CA ASN A 327 9.83 -14.44 6.36
C ASN A 327 10.59 -15.80 6.38
N ASN A 328 11.89 -15.77 6.65
CA ASN A 328 12.77 -16.94 6.67
C ASN A 328 13.28 -17.32 8.08
N PHE A 329 12.56 -16.95 9.14
CA PHE A 329 12.96 -17.26 10.51
C PHE A 329 12.91 -18.77 10.79
N THR A 330 14.05 -19.35 11.17
CA THR A 330 14.16 -20.77 11.57
C THR A 330 14.42 -20.91 13.06
N THR A 331 15.22 -20.01 13.63
CA THR A 331 15.53 -19.89 15.05
C THR A 331 15.54 -18.42 15.45
N LEU A 332 15.33 -18.15 16.74
CA LEU A 332 15.52 -16.84 17.36
C LEU A 332 16.54 -16.98 18.49
N PRO A 333 17.26 -15.91 18.85
CA PRO A 333 18.24 -15.99 19.93
C PRO A 333 17.55 -16.06 21.31
N ASP A 334 18.16 -16.77 22.27
CA ASP A 334 17.60 -16.92 23.63
C ASP A 334 17.57 -15.60 24.44
N ASP A 335 18.36 -14.61 24.01
CA ASP A 335 18.42 -13.28 24.60
C ASP A 335 17.50 -12.25 23.93
N LEU A 336 16.48 -12.69 23.18
CA LEU A 336 15.56 -11.80 22.44
C LEU A 336 14.96 -10.68 23.30
N HIS A 337 14.68 -10.94 24.58
CA HIS A 337 14.22 -9.95 25.56
C HIS A 337 15.15 -8.76 25.76
N THR A 338 16.46 -8.91 25.53
CA THR A 338 17.42 -7.79 25.56
C THR A 338 17.28 -6.86 24.35
N LYS A 339 16.68 -7.37 23.26
CA LYS A 339 16.43 -6.63 22.02
C LYS A 339 15.03 -6.01 21.97
N LEU A 340 14.02 -6.70 22.51
CA LEU A 340 12.61 -6.37 22.41
C LEU A 340 11.96 -6.11 23.79
N GLY A 341 12.61 -5.30 24.63
CA GLY A 341 12.21 -5.13 26.03
C GLY A 341 10.80 -4.55 26.28
N TYR A 342 10.26 -3.77 25.34
CA TYR A 342 8.94 -3.11 25.45
C TYR A 342 7.88 -3.72 24.52
N ILE A 343 8.16 -4.87 23.91
CA ILE A 343 7.28 -5.47 22.93
C ILE A 343 6.01 -6.02 23.60
N VAL A 344 4.87 -5.69 23.01
CA VAL A 344 3.52 -6.09 23.45
C VAL A 344 2.94 -7.11 22.47
N TYR A 345 3.21 -6.97 21.18
CA TYR A 345 2.70 -7.86 20.14
C TYR A 345 3.79 -8.29 19.16
N ILE A 346 3.86 -9.60 18.89
CA ILE A 346 4.72 -10.18 17.85
C ILE A 346 3.91 -11.11 16.95
N ASP A 347 3.99 -10.87 15.64
CA ASP A 347 3.55 -11.82 14.62
C ASP A 347 4.76 -12.39 13.86
N LEU A 348 4.95 -13.70 13.98
CA LEU A 348 5.95 -14.50 13.30
C LEU A 348 5.29 -15.65 12.53
N SER A 349 4.01 -15.51 12.16
CA SER A 349 3.28 -16.51 11.41
C SER A 349 3.94 -16.83 10.07
N GLN A 350 3.69 -18.02 9.54
CA GLN A 350 4.21 -18.46 8.23
C GLN A 350 5.74 -18.41 8.12
N ASN A 351 6.44 -18.73 9.21
CA ASN A 351 7.89 -18.89 9.24
C ASN A 351 8.26 -20.39 9.39
N LYS A 352 9.48 -20.68 9.85
CA LYS A 352 10.02 -22.05 9.99
C LYS A 352 10.49 -22.32 11.42
N LEU A 353 9.94 -21.62 12.42
CA LEU A 353 10.31 -21.72 13.83
C LEU A 353 9.98 -23.10 14.40
N THR A 354 10.88 -23.64 15.21
CA THR A 354 10.71 -24.95 15.88
C THR A 354 10.65 -24.86 17.40
N SER A 355 10.95 -23.70 17.99
CA SER A 355 11.08 -23.48 19.44
C SER A 355 10.38 -22.20 19.86
N LEU A 356 9.90 -22.18 21.12
CA LEU A 356 9.34 -21.00 21.78
C LEU A 356 10.25 -20.45 22.89
N SER A 357 11.46 -21.00 23.09
CA SER A 357 12.38 -20.63 24.16
C SER A 357 12.72 -19.14 24.18
N SER A 358 12.88 -18.51 23.02
CA SER A 358 13.28 -17.11 22.86
C SER A 358 12.26 -16.11 23.43
N PHE A 359 10.99 -16.50 23.56
CA PHE A 359 9.93 -15.64 24.11
C PHE A 359 9.84 -15.69 25.63
N SER A 360 10.54 -16.61 26.29
CA SER A 360 10.39 -16.93 27.72
C SER A 360 10.64 -15.79 28.70
N LYS A 361 11.24 -14.69 28.25
CA LYS A 361 11.52 -13.51 29.09
C LYS A 361 10.84 -12.22 28.59
N LEU A 362 9.92 -12.32 27.64
CA LEU A 362 9.15 -11.19 27.15
C LEU A 362 7.92 -10.95 28.05
N TYR A 363 8.17 -10.47 29.27
CA TYR A 363 7.14 -10.38 30.30
C TYR A 363 5.98 -9.42 29.98
N SER A 364 6.21 -8.46 29.08
CA SER A 364 5.21 -7.50 28.60
C SER A 364 4.42 -7.99 27.38
N LEU A 365 4.75 -9.17 26.84
CA LEU A 365 4.09 -9.70 25.64
C LEU A 365 2.64 -10.09 25.94
N GLU A 366 1.70 -9.47 25.24
CA GLU A 366 0.26 -9.72 25.34
C GLU A 366 -0.25 -10.60 24.19
N GLY A 367 0.36 -10.48 23.01
CA GLY A 367 -0.02 -11.26 21.83
C GLY A 367 1.17 -11.88 21.11
N LEU A 368 1.06 -13.19 20.83
CA LEU A 368 2.03 -13.95 20.06
C LEU A 368 1.34 -14.76 18.96
N ASP A 369 1.61 -14.42 17.71
CA ASP A 369 1.23 -15.23 16.57
C ASP A 369 2.44 -16.00 16.03
N VAL A 370 2.42 -17.32 16.18
CA VAL A 370 3.41 -18.24 15.61
C VAL A 370 2.72 -19.30 14.76
N SER A 371 1.54 -18.99 14.23
CA SER A 371 0.79 -19.90 13.37
C SER A 371 1.58 -20.28 12.11
N CYS A 372 1.29 -21.44 11.53
CA CYS A 372 1.95 -21.93 10.31
C CYS A 372 3.48 -21.98 10.41
N ASN A 373 4.02 -22.43 11.55
CA ASN A 373 5.44 -22.69 11.77
C ASN A 373 5.70 -24.22 11.87
N ARG A 374 6.83 -24.62 12.48
CA ARG A 374 7.27 -26.02 12.63
C ARG A 374 7.38 -26.43 14.10
N ILE A 375 6.56 -25.85 14.98
CA ILE A 375 6.55 -26.18 16.42
C ILE A 375 5.88 -27.55 16.58
N GLU A 376 6.67 -28.55 16.95
CA GLU A 376 6.21 -29.94 17.02
C GLU A 376 5.88 -30.40 18.44
N LYS A 377 6.72 -30.00 19.40
CA LYS A 377 6.68 -30.49 20.78
C LYS A 377 5.77 -29.62 21.64
N ILE A 378 4.86 -30.25 22.38
CA ILE A 378 3.97 -29.56 23.31
C ILE A 378 4.73 -28.93 24.48
N GLU A 379 5.91 -29.47 24.81
CA GLU A 379 6.80 -28.96 25.85
C GLU A 379 7.26 -27.52 25.57
N GLU A 380 7.28 -27.08 24.31
CA GLU A 380 7.64 -25.71 23.94
C GLU A 380 6.71 -24.67 24.56
N VAL A 381 5.44 -25.01 24.78
CA VAL A 381 4.47 -24.09 25.40
C VAL A 381 4.85 -23.75 26.85
N LYS A 382 5.61 -24.63 27.53
CA LYS A 382 6.11 -24.34 28.89
C LYS A 382 7.05 -23.13 28.92
N ASN A 383 7.70 -22.81 27.79
CA ASN A 383 8.56 -21.64 27.69
C ASN A 383 7.79 -20.33 27.76
N ILE A 384 6.48 -20.33 27.48
CA ILE A 384 5.63 -19.12 27.47
C ILE A 384 4.49 -19.15 28.49
N GLY A 385 4.24 -20.30 29.13
CA GLY A 385 3.15 -20.47 30.09
C GLY A 385 3.23 -19.58 31.33
N HIS A 386 4.43 -19.10 31.69
CA HIS A 386 4.65 -18.20 32.83
C HIS A 386 4.62 -16.71 32.48
N LEU A 387 4.46 -16.33 31.20
CA LEU A 387 4.46 -14.93 30.78
C LEU A 387 3.21 -14.22 31.30
N PRO A 388 3.32 -13.24 32.21
CA PRO A 388 2.21 -12.73 33.01
C PRO A 388 1.17 -11.93 32.24
N CYS A 389 1.55 -11.34 31.10
CA CYS A 389 0.66 -10.53 30.27
C CYS A 389 0.13 -11.27 29.04
N LEU A 390 0.62 -12.48 28.72
CA LEU A 390 0.23 -13.15 27.49
C LEU A 390 -1.25 -13.54 27.55
N GLU A 391 -2.05 -13.03 26.61
CA GLU A 391 -3.49 -13.26 26.50
C GLU A 391 -3.88 -13.84 25.15
N ASN A 392 -3.17 -13.52 24.08
CA ASN A 392 -3.49 -13.99 22.73
C ASN A 392 -2.38 -14.87 22.19
N LEU A 393 -2.67 -16.14 21.94
CA LEU A 393 -1.70 -17.10 21.41
C LEU A 393 -2.28 -17.79 20.18
N ARG A 394 -1.54 -17.78 19.07
CA ARG A 394 -1.90 -18.53 17.86
C ARG A 394 -0.80 -19.52 17.51
N LEU A 395 -1.20 -20.78 17.42
CA LEU A 395 -0.35 -21.94 17.16
C LEU A 395 -0.91 -22.81 16.02
N THR A 396 -2.10 -22.48 15.49
CA THR A 396 -2.72 -23.14 14.33
C THR A 396 -1.74 -23.35 13.18
N GLY A 397 -1.80 -24.51 12.53
CA GLY A 397 -0.93 -24.81 11.38
C GLY A 397 0.49 -25.22 11.75
N ASN A 398 0.79 -25.43 13.03
CA ASN A 398 2.00 -26.11 13.50
C ASN A 398 1.73 -27.61 13.70
N PRO A 399 2.74 -28.50 13.63
CA PRO A 399 2.55 -29.92 13.94
C PRO A 399 1.95 -30.18 15.33
N VAL A 400 2.29 -29.35 16.34
CA VAL A 400 1.71 -29.43 17.69
C VAL A 400 0.18 -29.27 17.69
N SER A 401 -0.41 -28.54 16.73
CA SER A 401 -1.86 -28.32 16.66
C SER A 401 -2.66 -29.53 16.20
N THR A 402 -1.98 -30.64 15.87
CA THR A 402 -2.63 -31.89 15.40
C THR A 402 -2.72 -32.97 16.48
N ILE A 403 -2.13 -32.74 17.66
CA ILE A 403 -2.11 -33.73 18.73
C ILE A 403 -3.49 -33.89 19.38
N VAL A 404 -3.76 -35.08 19.93
CA VAL A 404 -4.96 -35.35 20.73
C VAL A 404 -4.98 -34.47 21.98
N ASP A 405 -6.14 -33.88 22.27
CA ASP A 405 -6.36 -32.92 23.37
C ASP A 405 -5.48 -31.67 23.30
N TYR A 406 -5.10 -31.26 22.08
CA TYR A 406 -4.22 -30.11 21.81
C TYR A 406 -4.54 -28.88 22.67
N ARG A 407 -5.79 -28.38 22.62
CA ARG A 407 -6.18 -27.15 23.33
C ARG A 407 -5.96 -27.25 24.83
N VAL A 408 -6.43 -28.33 25.47
CA VAL A 408 -6.25 -28.58 26.90
C VAL A 408 -4.76 -28.65 27.26
N LYS A 409 -3.96 -29.35 26.46
CA LYS A 409 -2.51 -29.49 26.71
C LYS A 409 -1.74 -28.18 26.54
N VAL A 410 -2.15 -27.31 25.60
CA VAL A 410 -1.57 -25.97 25.44
C VAL A 410 -1.97 -25.05 26.58
N LEU A 411 -3.19 -25.18 27.11
CA LEU A 411 -3.67 -24.35 28.21
C LEU A 411 -3.08 -24.76 29.57
N GLU A 412 -2.70 -26.03 29.74
CA GLU A 412 -2.19 -26.58 31.01
C GLU A 412 -0.99 -25.81 31.60
N PRO A 413 0.05 -25.42 30.83
CA PRO A 413 1.15 -24.59 31.33
C PRO A 413 0.75 -23.22 31.90
N PHE A 414 -0.42 -22.68 31.53
CA PHE A 414 -0.92 -21.38 32.02
C PHE A 414 -1.63 -21.50 33.38
N GLY A 415 -2.00 -22.72 33.79
CA GLY A 415 -2.63 -22.99 35.09
C GLY A 415 -3.85 -22.11 35.35
N LYS A 416 -3.83 -21.34 36.45
CA LYS A 416 -4.93 -20.45 36.83
C LYS A 416 -5.25 -19.37 35.78
N ARG A 417 -4.28 -19.01 34.94
CA ARG A 417 -4.45 -18.02 33.87
C ARG A 417 -5.00 -18.63 32.58
N ALA A 418 -5.27 -19.93 32.53
CA ALA A 418 -5.81 -20.57 31.33
C ALA A 418 -7.09 -19.88 30.82
N ALA A 419 -7.96 -19.41 31.71
CA ALA A 419 -9.19 -18.68 31.35
C ALA A 419 -8.93 -17.33 30.63
N ASP A 420 -7.76 -16.73 30.86
CA ASP A 420 -7.37 -15.46 30.25
C ASP A 420 -6.84 -15.65 28.82
N ILE A 421 -6.44 -16.87 28.45
CA ILE A 421 -5.82 -17.16 27.16
C ILE A 421 -6.89 -17.31 26.06
N CYS A 422 -6.80 -16.49 25.02
CA CYS A 422 -7.43 -16.69 23.73
C CYS A 422 -6.50 -17.52 22.84
N LEU A 423 -6.78 -18.82 22.73
CA LEU A 423 -5.98 -19.75 21.93
C LEU A 423 -6.62 -19.91 20.55
N ASP A 424 -5.86 -19.60 19.51
CA ASP A 424 -6.29 -19.78 18.11
C ASP A 424 -7.60 -19.02 17.78
N ASN A 425 -7.74 -17.81 18.34
CA ASN A 425 -8.91 -16.93 18.27
C ASN A 425 -10.15 -17.41 19.05
N GLU A 426 -10.00 -18.39 19.94
CA GLU A 426 -11.08 -18.90 20.77
C GLU A 426 -10.69 -18.94 22.26
N LYS A 427 -11.51 -18.33 23.12
CA LYS A 427 -11.41 -18.51 24.57
C LYS A 427 -11.74 -19.96 24.96
N PRO A 428 -11.13 -20.50 26.03
CA PRO A 428 -11.44 -21.84 26.50
C PRO A 428 -12.88 -21.95 27.00
N ASN A 429 -13.50 -23.09 26.73
CA ASN A 429 -14.80 -23.43 27.31
C ASN A 429 -14.64 -24.05 28.70
N GLN A 430 -15.75 -24.16 29.44
CA GLN A 430 -15.73 -24.67 30.82
C GLN A 430 -15.14 -26.09 30.93
N LYS A 431 -15.43 -26.98 29.97
CA LYS A 431 -14.92 -28.35 29.98
C LYS A 431 -13.39 -28.39 29.87
N GLU A 432 -12.82 -27.51 29.04
CA GLU A 432 -11.37 -27.38 28.91
C GLU A 432 -10.75 -26.89 30.23
N LEU A 433 -11.35 -25.87 30.85
CA LEU A 433 -10.89 -25.31 32.13
C LEU A 433 -10.98 -26.33 33.29
N ASP A 434 -12.06 -27.10 33.35
CA ASP A 434 -12.22 -28.16 34.35
C ASP A 434 -11.13 -29.23 34.19
N THR A 435 -10.85 -29.62 32.93
CA THR A 435 -9.81 -30.61 32.62
C THR A 435 -8.42 -30.11 32.99
N VAL A 436 -8.10 -28.85 32.65
CA VAL A 436 -6.85 -28.19 33.04
C VAL A 436 -6.69 -28.17 34.57
N SER A 437 -7.76 -27.84 35.29
CA SER A 437 -7.76 -27.80 36.76
C SER A 437 -7.49 -29.18 37.38
N VAL A 438 -8.09 -30.24 36.83
CA VAL A 438 -7.84 -31.62 37.25
C VAL A 438 -6.39 -32.04 36.98
N HIS A 439 -5.85 -31.75 35.79
CA HIS A 439 -4.45 -32.04 35.46
C HIS A 439 -3.49 -31.33 36.41
N GLN A 440 -3.76 -30.07 36.73
CA GLN A 440 -2.96 -29.29 37.67
C GLN A 440 -3.01 -29.89 39.09
N ALA A 441 -4.19 -30.29 39.57
CA ALA A 441 -4.33 -30.94 40.87
C ALA A 441 -3.58 -32.28 40.94
N LEU A 442 -3.65 -33.10 39.89
CA LEU A 442 -2.92 -34.36 39.79
C LEU A 442 -1.40 -34.15 39.78
N ARG A 443 -0.92 -33.10 39.10
CA ARG A 443 0.50 -32.74 39.08
C ARG A 443 0.98 -32.30 40.46
N ILE A 444 0.23 -31.44 41.15
CA ILE A 444 0.54 -31.00 42.52
C ILE A 444 0.61 -32.19 43.49
N ALA A 445 -0.36 -33.12 43.39
CA ALA A 445 -0.38 -34.33 44.20
C ALA A 445 0.82 -35.25 43.93
N ARG A 446 1.26 -35.39 42.67
CA ARG A 446 2.46 -36.16 42.28
C ARG A 446 3.77 -35.52 42.75
N GLU A 447 3.83 -34.20 42.84
CA GLU A 447 5.00 -33.44 43.33
C GLU A 447 5.07 -33.37 44.87
N GLY A 448 4.17 -34.05 45.60
CA GLY A 448 4.21 -34.17 47.06
C GLY A 448 3.80 -32.89 47.82
N LYS A 449 3.19 -31.92 47.13
CA LYS A 449 2.65 -30.70 47.75
C LYS A 449 1.15 -30.89 48.01
N SER A 450 0.70 -30.55 49.22
CA SER A 450 -0.73 -30.57 49.54
C SER A 450 -1.45 -29.47 48.74
N PRO A 451 -2.53 -29.76 48.00
CA PRO A 451 -3.32 -28.72 47.36
C PRO A 451 -3.96 -27.82 48.42
N THR A 452 -3.62 -26.53 48.42
CA THR A 452 -4.30 -25.51 49.23
C THR A 452 -5.59 -25.12 48.52
N PHE A 453 -6.70 -25.70 48.96
CA PHE A 453 -8.04 -25.26 48.56
C PHE A 453 -8.40 -24.01 49.38
N THR A 454 -8.58 -22.87 48.71
CA THR A 454 -9.29 -21.74 49.31
C THR A 454 -10.79 -21.96 49.14
N ALA A 455 -11.60 -21.44 50.06
CA ALA A 455 -13.05 -21.71 50.18
C ALA A 455 -13.93 -21.34 48.96
N SER A 456 -13.34 -20.95 47.83
CA SER A 456 -14.01 -20.76 46.54
C SER A 456 -14.18 -22.05 45.72
N ASP A 457 -13.46 -23.12 46.05
CA ASP A 457 -13.33 -24.31 45.19
C ASP A 457 -14.19 -25.49 45.67
N ALA A 458 -15.50 -25.28 45.83
CA ALA A 458 -16.43 -26.38 46.12
C ALA A 458 -16.70 -27.20 44.84
N PRO A 459 -16.68 -28.56 44.87
CA PRO A 459 -17.02 -29.36 43.71
C PRO A 459 -18.52 -29.30 43.40
N LEU A 460 -18.87 -29.12 42.13
CA LEU A 460 -20.21 -29.31 41.56
C LEU A 460 -20.54 -30.82 41.43
N PHE A 461 -20.54 -31.56 42.55
CA PHE A 461 -21.09 -32.92 42.59
C PHE A 461 -21.87 -33.12 43.89
N SER A 462 -23.15 -32.76 43.87
CA SER A 462 -24.13 -33.28 44.82
C SER A 462 -24.66 -34.61 44.28
N ALA A 463 -24.00 -35.71 44.60
CA ALA A 463 -24.66 -37.01 44.54
C ALA A 463 -25.60 -37.10 45.75
N GLU A 464 -26.89 -36.85 45.54
CA GLU A 464 -27.92 -37.10 46.54
C GLU A 464 -27.96 -38.61 46.85
N ILE A 465 -27.69 -38.96 48.10
CA ILE A 465 -27.93 -40.31 48.64
C ILE A 465 -29.42 -40.38 48.98
N PRO A 466 -30.22 -41.31 48.42
CA PRO A 466 -31.62 -41.45 48.80
C PRO A 466 -31.73 -41.96 50.23
N ASN A 467 -32.44 -41.21 51.08
CA ASN A 467 -32.82 -41.63 52.43
C ASN A 467 -33.74 -42.86 52.35
N ILE A 468 -33.26 -44.01 52.80
CA ILE A 468 -34.09 -45.19 53.07
C ILE A 468 -34.72 -44.99 54.45
N CYS A 469 -36.03 -44.70 54.48
CA CYS A 469 -36.84 -44.74 55.69
C CYS A 469 -36.94 -46.19 56.20
N ILE A 470 -36.32 -46.48 57.34
CA ILE A 470 -36.61 -47.69 58.12
C ILE A 470 -37.65 -47.31 59.18
N GLY A 471 -38.91 -47.69 58.93
CA GLY A 471 -39.98 -47.60 59.91
C GLY A 471 -39.74 -48.60 61.04
N SER A 472 -39.61 -48.10 62.26
CA SER A 472 -39.63 -48.88 63.48
C SER A 472 -41.07 -49.27 63.84
N GLY A 473 -41.46 -50.49 63.48
CA GLY A 473 -42.61 -51.14 64.11
C GLY A 473 -42.13 -52.00 65.27
N LYS A 474 -42.71 -51.81 66.47
CA LYS A 474 -43.07 -52.87 67.41
C LYS A 474 -43.99 -52.32 68.50
N LEU A 475 -44.98 -53.18 68.80
CA LEU A 475 -45.98 -53.22 69.89
C LEU A 475 -45.73 -52.34 71.11
#